data_AF-A0A350ZXY1-F1
#
_entry.id   AF-A0A350ZXY1-F1
#
_cell.length_a   1.000
_cell.length_b   1.000
_cell.length_c   1.000
_cell.angle_alpha   90.00
_cell.angle_beta   90.00
_cell.angle_gamma   90.00
#
_symmetry.space_group_name_H-M   'P 1'
#
loop_
_entity.id
_entity.type
_entity.pdbx_description
1 polymer ?
#
loop_
_entity_poly.entity_id
_entity_poly.type
_entity_poly.pdbx_seq_one_letter_code
_entity_poly.pdbx_strand_id
1 'polypeptide(L)'
;HFARMLDRTAADLGHAHGLYAEAEILTFCSAPVAAALVTEAREHIALCPLSIAVYTLREGEAAAVLAYRPPSLHGAGGDAARALMQRIVSRTARLLGQE
;
A
#
# COMPACT_ATOMS: atom_id res chain seq x y z
N HIS A 1 2.42 -8.20 -9.67
CA HIS A 1 3.85 -8.60 -9.90
C HIS A 1 4.52 -9.24 -8.67
N PHE A 2 4.16 -8.82 -7.44
CA PHE A 2 4.85 -9.22 -6.21
C PHE A 2 4.75 -10.73 -5.90
N ALA A 3 3.57 -11.34 -6.07
CA ALA A 3 3.38 -12.78 -5.83
C ALA A 3 4.34 -13.65 -6.66
N ARG A 4 4.41 -13.39 -7.98
CA ARG A 4 5.33 -14.10 -8.88
C ARG A 4 6.80 -13.90 -8.54
N MET A 5 7.17 -12.74 -7.99
CA MET A 5 8.54 -12.50 -7.55
C MET A 5 8.87 -13.41 -6.36
N LEU A 6 8.02 -13.44 -5.32
CA LEU A 6 8.22 -14.32 -4.17
C LEU A 6 8.27 -15.79 -4.58
N ASP A 7 7.35 -16.24 -5.43
CA ASP A 7 7.34 -17.64 -5.87
C ASP A 7 8.62 -18.07 -6.58
N ARG A 8 9.24 -17.15 -7.34
CA ARG A 8 10.50 -17.42 -8.05
C ARG A 8 11.70 -17.49 -7.10
N THR A 9 11.69 -16.74 -6.01
CA THR A 9 12.82 -16.66 -5.06
C THR A 9 12.71 -17.62 -3.88
N ALA A 10 11.58 -18.32 -3.74
CA ALA A 10 11.27 -19.15 -2.57
C ALA A 10 12.32 -20.24 -2.29
N ALA A 11 12.74 -20.98 -3.31
CA ALA A 11 13.77 -22.01 -3.16
C ALA A 11 15.13 -21.43 -2.76
N ASP A 12 15.53 -20.32 -3.39
CA ASP A 12 16.83 -19.69 -3.16
C ASP A 12 16.92 -19.02 -1.77
N LEU A 13 15.79 -18.53 -1.25
CA LEU A 13 15.71 -17.78 0.01
C LEU A 13 15.14 -18.59 1.19
N GLY A 14 14.73 -19.85 0.96
CA GLY A 14 14.27 -20.76 2.01
C GLY A 14 12.91 -20.41 2.63
N HIS A 15 12.00 -19.81 1.87
CA HIS A 15 10.63 -19.54 2.32
C HIS A 15 9.60 -20.36 1.52
N ALA A 16 8.36 -20.45 2.02
CA ALA A 16 7.30 -21.20 1.34
C ALA A 16 6.90 -20.56 -0.01
N HIS A 17 6.48 -21.40 -0.95
CA HIS A 17 5.81 -20.98 -2.18
C HIS A 17 4.33 -20.68 -1.91
N GLY A 18 3.71 -19.89 -2.78
CA GLY A 18 2.27 -19.68 -2.78
C GLY A 18 1.76 -18.89 -1.58
N LEU A 19 2.58 -18.00 -1.01
CA LEU A 19 2.17 -17.11 0.08
C LEU A 19 0.98 -16.21 -0.30
N TYR A 20 0.83 -15.92 -1.59
CA TYR A 20 -0.29 -15.16 -2.16
C TYR A 20 -0.86 -15.91 -3.37
N ALA A 21 -2.17 -15.81 -3.59
CA ALA A 21 -2.77 -16.20 -4.87
C ALA A 21 -2.45 -15.14 -5.93
N GLU A 22 -2.74 -13.87 -5.61
CA GLU A 22 -2.29 -12.70 -6.37
C GLU A 22 -1.77 -11.64 -5.41
N ALA A 23 -0.75 -10.87 -5.84
CA ALA A 23 -0.27 -9.73 -5.06
C ALA A 23 0.40 -8.67 -5.96
N GLU A 24 0.00 -7.43 -5.77
CA GLU A 24 0.51 -6.25 -6.46
C GLU A 24 0.76 -5.12 -5.45
N ILE A 25 1.82 -4.34 -5.68
CA ILE A 25 2.10 -3.10 -4.94
C ILE A 25 1.92 -1.95 -5.93
N LEU A 26 0.93 -1.11 -5.66
CA LEU A 26 0.61 0.07 -6.45
C LEU A 26 1.25 1.29 -5.78
N THR A 27 2.04 2.03 -6.55
CA THR A 27 2.65 3.29 -6.11
C THR A 27 2.00 4.46 -6.82
N PHE A 28 1.68 5.52 -6.08
CA PHE A 28 1.08 6.73 -6.64
C PHE A 28 1.48 7.98 -5.85
N CYS A 29 1.32 9.14 -6.49
CA CYS A 29 1.52 10.44 -5.86
C CYS A 29 0.22 11.24 -5.89
N SER A 30 -0.05 11.96 -4.82
CA SER A 30 -1.04 13.04 -4.80
C SER A 30 -0.29 14.36 -4.84
N ALA A 31 -0.43 15.12 -5.92
CA ALA A 31 0.25 16.41 -6.09
C ALA A 31 0.07 17.36 -4.89
N PRO A 32 -1.16 17.58 -4.35
CA PRO A 32 -1.32 18.46 -3.19
C PRO A 32 -0.68 17.91 -1.92
N VAL A 33 -0.74 16.59 -1.68
CA VAL A 33 -0.10 15.98 -0.51
C VAL A 33 1.42 16.03 -0.61
N ALA A 34 1.97 15.73 -1.79
CA ALA A 34 3.40 15.82 -2.06
C ALA A 34 3.91 17.25 -1.84
N ALA A 35 3.21 18.26 -2.38
CA ALA A 35 3.54 19.66 -2.19
C ALA A 35 3.53 20.07 -0.71
N ALA A 36 2.52 19.64 0.06
CA ALA A 36 2.46 19.90 1.50
C ALA A 36 3.65 19.29 2.24
N LEU A 37 3.94 18.01 1.99
CA LEU A 37 5.05 17.29 2.62
C LEU A 37 6.41 17.96 2.35
N VAL A 38 6.72 18.27 1.09
CA VAL A 38 8.02 18.86 0.72
C VAL A 38 8.16 20.33 1.14
N THR A 39 7.04 21.03 1.35
CA THR A 39 7.02 22.40 1.91
C THR A 39 7.37 22.37 3.39
N GLU A 40 6.92 21.35 4.14
CA GLU A 40 7.28 21.17 5.54
C GLU A 40 8.76 20.81 5.71
N ALA A 41 9.26 19.86 4.92
CA ALA A 41 10.67 19.50 4.88
C ALA A 41 11.02 18.83 3.55
N ARG A 42 12.12 19.25 2.91
CA ARG A 42 12.48 18.78 1.55
C ARG A 42 12.76 17.28 1.51
N GLU A 43 13.31 16.74 2.61
CA GLU A 43 13.57 15.31 2.81
C GLU A 43 12.30 14.46 2.79
N HIS A 44 11.11 15.03 3.02
CA HIS A 44 9.85 14.31 2.89
C HIS A 44 9.54 13.86 1.45
N ILE A 45 10.34 14.27 0.45
CA ILE A 45 10.31 13.68 -0.89
C ILE A 45 10.45 12.15 -0.87
N ALA A 46 11.16 11.59 0.11
CA ALA A 46 11.28 10.15 0.31
C ALA A 46 9.95 9.43 0.62
N LEU A 47 8.87 10.17 0.86
CA LEU A 47 7.52 9.66 1.11
C LEU A 47 6.62 9.75 -0.15
N CYS A 48 7.16 10.19 -1.27
CA CYS A 48 6.49 10.29 -2.56
C CYS A 48 7.23 9.40 -3.57
N PRO A 49 6.75 8.18 -3.85
CA PRO A 49 5.34 7.81 -3.84
C PRO A 49 4.82 7.18 -2.54
N LEU A 50 3.50 7.31 -2.36
CA LEU A 50 2.73 6.49 -1.43
C LEU A 50 2.51 5.10 -2.06
N SER A 51 2.30 4.07 -1.23
CA SER A 51 2.14 2.69 -1.68
C SER A 51 0.96 1.97 -1.03
N ILE A 52 0.18 1.24 -1.82
CA ILE A 52 -0.86 0.29 -1.36
C ILE A 52 -0.57 -1.07 -1.98
N ALA A 53 -0.53 -2.11 -1.15
CA ALA A 53 -0.54 -3.50 -1.60
C ALA A 53 -1.99 -4.00 -1.73
N VAL A 54 -2.29 -4.68 -2.82
CA VAL A 54 -3.55 -5.39 -3.06
C VAL A 54 -3.22 -6.86 -3.28
N TYR A 55 -3.84 -7.75 -2.52
CA TYR A 55 -3.54 -9.17 -2.60
C TYR A 55 -4.73 -10.06 -2.25
N THR A 56 -4.63 -11.33 -2.63
CA THR A 56 -5.52 -12.41 -2.23
C THR A 56 -4.71 -13.56 -1.64
N LEU A 57 -5.27 -14.27 -0.66
CA LEU A 57 -4.64 -15.44 -0.05
C LEU A 57 -5.17 -16.73 -0.71
N ARG A 58 -4.37 -17.80 -0.68
CA ARG A 58 -4.75 -19.08 -1.29
C ARG A 58 -5.78 -19.86 -0.48
N GLU A 59 -5.89 -19.61 0.82
CA GLU A 59 -6.79 -20.30 1.72
C GLU A 59 -7.78 -19.31 2.36
N GLY A 60 -9.08 -19.60 2.25
CA GLY A 60 -10.12 -19.03 3.12
C GLY A 60 -10.66 -17.63 2.80
N GLU A 61 -9.95 -16.78 2.05
CA GLU A 61 -10.42 -15.41 1.73
C GLU A 61 -10.60 -15.20 0.22
N ALA A 62 -11.86 -15.23 -0.23
CA ALA A 62 -12.21 -14.93 -1.63
C ALA A 62 -12.06 -13.43 -1.99
N ALA A 63 -11.90 -12.57 -0.99
CA ALA A 63 -11.90 -11.13 -1.18
C ALA A 63 -10.46 -10.56 -1.24
N ALA A 64 -10.29 -9.54 -2.08
CA ALA A 64 -9.05 -8.79 -2.10
C ALA A 64 -8.84 -8.06 -0.77
N VAL A 65 -7.60 -8.08 -0.28
CA VAL A 65 -7.18 -7.38 0.93
C VAL A 65 -6.25 -6.22 0.54
N LEU A 66 -6.41 -5.10 1.24
CA LEU A 66 -5.55 -3.93 1.09
C LEU A 66 -4.63 -3.80 2.30
N ALA A 67 -3.34 -3.66 2.04
CA ALA A 67 -2.36 -3.28 3.06
C ALA A 67 -1.63 -2.00 2.66
N TYR A 68 -1.39 -1.11 3.62
CA TYR A 68 -0.66 0.14 3.37
C TYR A 68 0.12 0.55 4.61
N ARG A 69 1.20 1.30 4.41
CA ARG A 69 1.94 1.92 5.50
C ARG A 69 1.32 3.28 5.79
N PRO A 70 0.70 3.51 6.96
CA PRO A 70 0.26 4.85 7.33
C PRO A 70 1.50 5.75 7.51
N PRO A 71 1.48 6.99 6.98
CA PRO A 71 2.53 7.96 7.24
C PRO A 71 2.69 8.18 8.76
N SER A 72 3.90 8.06 9.29
CA SER A 72 4.21 8.29 10.71
C SER A 72 4.63 9.73 11.00
N LEU A 73 4.66 10.60 9.98
CA LEU A 73 4.95 12.01 10.16
C LEU A 73 3.84 12.71 10.94
N HIS A 74 4.28 13.65 11.78
CA HIS A 74 3.44 14.67 12.39
C HIS A 74 3.47 15.93 11.52
N GLY A 75 2.42 16.74 11.59
CA GLY A 75 2.27 17.94 10.77
C GLY A 75 1.18 17.80 9.71
N ALA A 76 0.86 18.91 9.05
CA ALA A 76 -0.26 19.00 8.12
C ALA A 76 -0.06 18.08 6.89
N GLY A 77 1.17 17.95 6.39
CA GLY A 77 1.51 17.05 5.30
C GLY A 77 1.34 15.58 5.69
N GLY A 78 1.79 15.20 6.89
CA GLY A 78 1.59 13.87 7.45
C GLY A 78 0.12 13.52 7.64
N ASP A 79 -0.67 14.46 8.18
CA ASP A 79 -2.11 14.31 8.39
C ASP A 79 -2.88 14.21 7.07
N ALA A 80 -2.52 15.04 6.08
CA ALA A 80 -3.10 14.98 4.74
C ALA A 80 -2.81 13.64 4.04
N ALA A 81 -1.59 13.13 4.18
CA ALA A 81 -1.20 11.84 3.63
C ALA A 81 -1.98 10.70 4.30
N ARG A 82 -2.11 10.71 5.63
CA ARG A 82 -2.89 9.72 6.38
C ARG A 82 -4.37 9.74 5.98
N ALA A 83 -4.97 10.93 5.93
CA ALA A 83 -6.36 11.11 5.52
C ALA A 83 -6.60 10.63 4.09
N LEU A 84 -5.66 10.89 3.16
CA LEU A 84 -5.75 10.38 1.79
C LEU A 84 -5.74 8.85 1.75
N MET A 85 -4.80 8.21 2.46
CA MET A 85 -4.68 6.74 2.48
C MET A 85 -5.94 6.09 3.07
N GLN A 86 -6.44 6.62 4.18
CA GLN A 86 -7.70 6.16 4.79
C GLN A 86 -8.87 6.29 3.83
N ARG A 87 -9.01 7.44 3.15
CA ARG A 87 -10.07 7.66 2.16
C ARG A 87 -10.03 6.64 1.01
N ILE A 88 -8.85 6.31 0.51
CA ILE A 88 -8.70 5.31 -0.56
C ILE A 88 -9.15 3.95 -0.04
N VAL A 89 -8.63 3.52 1.10
CA VAL A 89 -8.92 2.19 1.69
C VAL A 89 -10.40 2.04 2.01
N SER A 90 -11.01 3.01 2.71
CA SER A 90 -12.43 2.97 3.05
C SER A 90 -13.33 3.03 1.81
N ARG A 91 -12.96 3.79 0.78
CA ARG A 91 -13.71 3.79 -0.48
C ARG A 91 -13.61 2.45 -1.20
N THR A 92 -12.45 1.82 -1.22
CA THR A 92 -12.27 0.51 -1.85
C THR A 92 -13.03 -0.58 -1.10
N ALA A 93 -12.96 -0.62 0.23
CA ALA A 93 -13.72 -1.58 1.05
C ALA A 93 -15.23 -1.51 0.75
N ARG A 94 -15.77 -0.29 0.63
CA ARG A 94 -17.17 -0.05 0.21
C ARG A 94 -17.49 -0.60 -1.17
N LEU A 95 -16.61 -0.36 -2.15
CA LEU A 95 -16.81 -0.86 -3.52
C LEU A 95 -16.74 -2.39 -3.60
N LEU A 96 -16.02 -3.03 -2.67
CA LEU A 96 -15.90 -4.47 -2.56
C LEU A 96 -17.00 -5.11 -1.68
N GLY A 97 -17.87 -4.31 -1.04
CA GLY A 97 -18.92 -4.80 -0.16
C GLY A 97 -18.40 -5.41 1.16
N GLN A 98 -17.27 -4.93 1.67
CA GLN A 98 -16.59 -5.43 2.87
C GLN A 98 -16.87 -4.58 4.13
N GLU A 99 -18.06 -3.97 4.23
CA GLU A 99 -18.48 -3.18 5.42
C GLU A 99 -19.34 -3.98 6.40
#